data_AF-A0A556SUH0-F1
#
_entry.id   AF-A0A556SUH0-F1
#
_cell.length_a   1.000
_cell.length_b   1.000
_cell.length_c   1.000
_cell.angle_alpha   90.00
_cell.angle_beta   90.00
_cell.angle_gamma   90.00
#
_symmetry.space_group_name_H-M   'P 1'
#
loop_
_entity.id
_entity.type
_entity.pdbx_description
1 polymer ?
#
loop_
_entity_poly.entity_id
_entity_poly.type
_entity_poly.pdbx_seq_one_letter_code
_entity_poly.pdbx_strand_id
1 'polypeptide(L)'
;MKKESCFFATTINCYTENDVLIVGIGNHPISPDRYLIISRFDDGEIDDAIGIQTNNSTMEVANAISNLFLQKNSLTVEIKADKQHLVGEQRLTAEFTDQNIALLTEYIKKIFLDSSVNLSIDV
;
A
#
# COMPACT_ATOMS: atom_id res chain seq x y z
N MET A 1 -15.05 -14.75 4.33
CA MET A 1 -13.95 -13.83 3.94
C MET A 1 -13.71 -12.90 5.11
N LYS A 2 -12.46 -12.75 5.59
CA LYS A 2 -12.14 -11.63 6.46
C LYS A 2 -12.27 -10.36 5.60
N LYS A 3 -13.09 -9.42 6.06
CA LYS A 3 -13.33 -8.17 5.35
C LYS A 3 -12.23 -7.15 5.66
N GLU A 4 -11.62 -7.31 6.82
CA GLU A 4 -10.63 -6.40 7.34
C GLU A 4 -9.49 -7.22 7.96
N SER A 5 -8.27 -6.76 7.74
CA SER A 5 -7.07 -7.38 8.27
C SER A 5 -6.16 -6.33 8.89
N CYS A 6 -5.47 -6.75 9.95
CA CYS A 6 -4.45 -5.97 10.62
C CYS A 6 -3.24 -6.86 10.89
N PHE A 7 -2.04 -6.31 10.70
CA PHE A 7 -0.79 -6.98 11.07
C PHE A 7 0.25 -5.97 11.54
N PHE A 8 1.16 -6.44 12.39
CA PHE A 8 2.32 -5.65 12.82
C PHE A 8 3.48 -5.89 11.86
N ALA A 9 3.90 -4.84 11.17
CA ALA A 9 5.02 -4.81 10.27
C ALA A 9 6.32 -4.54 11.04
N THR A 10 7.37 -5.27 10.68
CA THR A 10 8.73 -5.10 11.20
C THR A 10 9.68 -4.57 10.14
N THR A 11 9.20 -4.40 8.92
CA THR A 11 9.98 -3.95 7.77
C THR A 11 9.15 -3.02 6.90
N ILE A 12 9.71 -1.85 6.59
CA ILE A 12 9.19 -0.88 5.62
C ILE A 12 10.33 -0.57 4.65
N ASN A 13 10.11 -0.87 3.37
CA ASN A 13 11.04 -0.60 2.29
C ASN A 13 10.39 0.36 1.30
N CYS A 14 11.10 1.43 0.97
CA CYS A 14 10.69 2.41 -0.03
C CYS A 14 11.85 2.57 -1.02
N TYR A 15 11.61 2.25 -2.29
CA TYR A 15 12.65 2.30 -3.31
C TYR A 15 12.06 2.51 -4.70
N THR A 16 12.89 2.99 -5.61
CA THR A 16 12.56 3.10 -7.04
C THR A 16 13.36 2.07 -7.81
N GLU A 17 12.70 1.27 -8.64
CA GLU A 17 13.35 0.31 -9.54
C GLU A 17 12.74 0.42 -10.93
N ASN A 18 13.56 0.62 -11.96
CA ASN A 18 13.11 0.76 -13.35
C ASN A 18 11.97 1.77 -13.52
N ASP A 19 12.11 2.95 -12.90
CA ASP A 19 11.10 4.03 -12.89
C ASP A 19 9.76 3.67 -12.22
N VAL A 20 9.71 2.56 -11.47
CA VAL A 20 8.58 2.19 -10.63
C VAL A 20 8.85 2.59 -9.19
N LEU A 21 7.97 3.39 -8.60
CA LEU A 21 7.98 3.71 -7.18
C LEU A 21 7.36 2.56 -6.39
N ILE A 22 8.05 2.02 -5.39
CA ILE A 22 7.58 0.86 -4.63
C ILE A 22 7.64 1.15 -3.13
N VAL A 23 6.53 0.86 -2.45
CA VAL A 23 6.42 0.77 -0.99
C VAL A 23 6.08 -0.67 -0.63
N GLY A 24 6.98 -1.35 0.08
CA GLY A 24 6.76 -2.68 0.63
C GLY A 24 6.74 -2.64 2.16
N ILE A 25 5.68 -3.20 2.75
CA ILE A 25 5.49 -3.29 4.20
C ILE A 25 5.22 -4.74 4.57
N GLY A 26 5.99 -5.30 5.50
CA GLY A 26 5.90 -6.72 5.85
C GLY A 26 6.21 -7.01 7.31
N ASN A 27 5.71 -8.13 7.80
CA ASN A 27 5.95 -8.59 9.17
C ASN A 27 7.28 -9.35 9.35
N HIS A 28 8.00 -9.62 8.26
CA HIS A 28 9.32 -10.25 8.29
C HIS A 28 10.18 -9.75 7.10
N PRO A 29 11.50 -9.51 7.29
CA PRO A 29 12.35 -8.88 6.27
C PRO A 29 12.67 -9.75 5.05
N ILE A 30 12.66 -11.08 5.20
CA ILE A 30 13.05 -12.03 4.13
C ILE A 30 11.83 -12.78 3.56
N SER A 31 11.02 -13.39 4.43
CA SER A 31 9.85 -14.20 4.06
C SER A 31 8.59 -13.74 4.79
N PRO A 32 8.00 -12.58 4.44
CA PRO A 32 6.76 -12.14 5.06
C PRO A 32 5.59 -13.04 4.68
N ASP A 33 4.79 -13.45 5.65
CA ASP A 33 3.49 -14.13 5.42
C ASP A 33 2.31 -13.14 5.48
N ARG A 34 2.55 -11.92 5.99
CA ARG A 34 1.66 -10.76 5.93
C ARG A 34 2.41 -9.57 5.36
N TYR A 35 1.90 -9.03 4.27
CA TYR A 35 2.51 -7.91 3.59
C TYR A 35 1.51 -7.06 2.81
N LEU A 36 1.95 -5.85 2.50
CA LEU A 36 1.34 -4.88 1.62
C LEU A 36 2.43 -4.35 0.68
N ILE A 37 2.21 -4.41 -0.62
CA ILE A 37 3.02 -3.76 -1.64
C ILE A 37 2.13 -2.75 -2.35
N ILE A 38 2.61 -1.52 -2.49
CA ILE A 38 1.99 -0.47 -3.30
C ILE A 38 3.05 -0.01 -4.30
N SER A 39 2.68 0.03 -5.57
CA SER A 39 3.55 0.42 -6.66
C SER A 39 2.92 1.55 -7.49
N ARG A 40 3.75 2.36 -8.14
CA ARG A 40 3.31 3.24 -9.24
C ARG A 40 4.27 3.16 -10.41
N PHE A 41 3.73 2.87 -11.59
CA PHE A 41 4.41 2.98 -12.87
C PHE A 41 4.35 4.43 -13.39
N ASP A 42 5.32 4.82 -14.22
CA ASP A 42 5.36 6.17 -14.84
C ASP A 42 4.56 6.26 -16.15
N ASP A 43 3.87 5.18 -16.55
CA ASP A 43 3.12 5.10 -17.81
C ASP A 43 1.63 4.84 -17.57
N GLY A 44 0.79 5.37 -18.47
CA GLY A 44 -0.67 5.20 -18.47
C GLY A 44 -1.46 6.24 -17.67
N GLU A 45 -2.75 5.95 -17.49
CA GLU A 45 -3.66 6.75 -16.66
C GLU A 45 -3.26 6.63 -15.19
N ILE A 46 -3.25 7.75 -14.46
CA ILE A 46 -2.63 7.86 -13.12
C ILE A 46 -3.13 6.78 -12.15
N ASP A 47 -4.45 6.55 -12.07
CA ASP A 47 -5.02 5.57 -11.15
C ASP A 47 -4.74 4.11 -11.58
N ASP A 48 -4.69 3.87 -12.89
CA ASP A 48 -4.38 2.54 -13.45
C ASP A 48 -2.89 2.22 -13.34
N ALA A 49 -2.05 3.24 -13.21
CA ALA A 49 -0.63 3.08 -12.94
C ALA A 49 -0.32 2.71 -11.47
N ILE A 50 -1.31 2.79 -10.56
CA ILE A 50 -1.13 2.48 -9.14
C ILE A 50 -1.62 1.05 -8.84
N GLY A 51 -0.69 0.20 -8.41
CA GLY A 51 -0.93 -1.20 -8.07
C GLY A 51 -0.93 -1.48 -6.56
N ILE A 52 -1.68 -2.50 -6.15
CA ILE A 52 -1.61 -3.07 -4.79
C ILE A 52 -1.50 -4.59 -4.83
N GLN A 53 -0.65 -5.15 -3.97
CA GLN A 53 -0.58 -6.59 -3.73
C GLN A 53 -0.53 -6.89 -2.22
N THR A 54 -1.22 -7.95 -1.82
CA THR A 54 -1.23 -8.46 -0.44
C THR A 54 -0.95 -9.96 -0.44
N ASN A 55 -0.78 -10.55 0.74
CA ASN A 55 -0.67 -12.01 0.89
C ASN A 55 -1.96 -12.77 0.49
N ASN A 56 -3.08 -12.08 0.20
CA ASN A 56 -4.36 -12.69 -0.18
C ASN A 56 -4.71 -12.50 -1.66
N SER A 57 -3.99 -11.63 -2.36
CA SER A 57 -4.12 -11.44 -3.81
C SER A 57 -3.20 -12.40 -4.57
N THR A 58 -3.67 -12.95 -5.70
CA THR A 58 -2.85 -13.80 -6.57
C THR A 58 -1.80 -13.02 -7.36
N MET A 59 -2.06 -11.74 -7.61
CA MET A 59 -1.22 -10.81 -8.34
C MET A 59 -1.52 -9.38 -7.92
N GLU A 60 -0.71 -8.43 -8.38
CA GLU A 60 -0.97 -7.01 -8.22
C GLU A 60 -2.29 -6.59 -8.90
N VAL A 61 -3.06 -5.73 -8.23
CA VAL A 61 -4.35 -5.22 -8.71
C VAL A 61 -4.24 -3.71 -8.91
N ALA A 62 -4.30 -3.28 -10.16
CA ALA A 62 -4.32 -1.86 -10.52
C ALA A 62 -5.62 -1.17 -10.12
N ASN A 63 -5.54 0.14 -9.84
CA ASN A 63 -6.69 1.02 -9.60
C ASN A 63 -7.65 0.48 -8.53
N ALA A 64 -7.10 -0.12 -7.47
CA ALA A 64 -7.87 -0.83 -6.45
C ALA A 64 -8.06 -0.06 -5.15
N ILE A 65 -7.25 0.96 -4.90
CA ILE A 65 -7.28 1.72 -3.66
C ILE A 65 -8.32 2.84 -3.76
N SER A 66 -9.20 2.97 -2.77
CA SER A 66 -10.13 4.11 -2.66
C SER A 66 -9.63 5.17 -1.69
N ASN A 67 -9.07 4.75 -0.56
CA ASN A 67 -8.60 5.63 0.50
C ASN A 67 -7.29 5.09 1.07
N LEU A 68 -6.40 6.00 1.47
CA LEU A 68 -5.18 5.68 2.19
C LEU A 68 -4.99 6.64 3.36
N PHE A 69 -4.80 6.07 4.55
CA PHE A 69 -4.58 6.78 5.79
C PHE A 69 -3.20 6.42 6.32
N LEU A 70 -2.28 7.38 6.30
CA LEU A 70 -0.96 7.24 6.90
C LEU A 70 -0.94 8.00 8.23
N GLN A 71 -0.67 7.28 9.30
CA GLN A 71 -0.46 7.82 10.65
C GLN A 71 0.96 7.51 11.12
N LYS A 72 1.40 8.17 12.21
CA LYS A 72 2.75 7.97 12.79
C LYS A 72 3.17 6.50 12.95
N ASN A 73 2.23 5.61 13.27
CA ASN A 73 2.49 4.20 13.57
C ASN A 73 1.62 3.23 12.75
N SER A 74 0.93 3.70 11.71
CA SER A 74 0.11 2.81 10.89
C SER A 74 -0.10 3.32 9.46
N LEU A 75 -0.30 2.38 8.55
CA LEU A 75 -0.80 2.62 7.21
C LEU A 75 -2.07 1.80 7.02
N THR A 76 -3.19 2.47 6.73
CA THR A 76 -4.44 1.80 6.39
C THR A 76 -4.85 2.08 4.96
N VAL A 77 -5.20 1.01 4.24
CA VAL A 77 -5.65 1.05 2.86
C VAL A 77 -7.07 0.49 2.78
N GLU A 78 -7.95 1.21 2.09
CA GLU A 78 -9.30 0.75 1.75
C GLU A 78 -9.41 0.43 0.26
N ILE A 79 -10.11 -0.66 -0.04
CA ILE A 79 -10.21 -1.22 -1.39
C ILE A 79 -11.57 -0.92 -2.01
N LYS A 80 -11.57 -0.43 -3.25
CA LYS A 80 -12.77 -0.20 -4.06
C LYS A 80 -13.63 -1.46 -4.12
N ALA A 81 -14.94 -1.31 -3.95
CA ALA A 81 -15.86 -2.43 -3.78
C ALA A 81 -15.79 -3.48 -4.90
N ASP A 82 -15.61 -3.03 -6.14
CA ASP A 82 -15.48 -3.88 -7.32
C ASP A 82 -14.14 -4.63 -7.40
N LYS A 83 -13.12 -4.23 -6.62
CA LYS A 83 -11.77 -4.81 -6.62
C LYS A 83 -11.48 -5.70 -5.41
N GLN A 84 -12.34 -5.69 -4.38
CA GLN A 84 -12.17 -6.47 -3.14
C GLN A 84 -11.99 -7.97 -3.37
N HIS A 85 -12.66 -8.53 -4.39
CA HIS A 85 -12.54 -9.95 -4.73
C HIS A 85 -11.18 -10.32 -5.34
N LEU A 86 -10.46 -9.36 -5.93
CA LEU A 86 -9.12 -9.54 -6.50
C LEU A 86 -8.04 -9.34 -5.44
N VAL A 87 -8.21 -8.32 -4.59
CA VAL A 87 -7.27 -8.00 -3.50
C VAL A 87 -7.40 -8.98 -2.33
N GLY A 88 -8.60 -9.52 -2.11
CA GLY A 88 -8.92 -10.42 -1.00
C GLY A 88 -9.27 -9.70 0.31
N GLU A 89 -9.29 -8.36 0.32
CA GLU A 89 -9.48 -7.50 1.49
C GLU A 89 -10.43 -6.35 1.13
N GLN A 90 -11.19 -5.85 2.12
CA GLN A 90 -11.90 -4.56 2.00
C GLN A 90 -11.09 -3.42 2.63
N ARG A 91 -10.38 -3.74 3.72
CA ARG A 91 -9.52 -2.83 4.45
C ARG A 91 -8.32 -3.58 5.03
N LEU A 92 -7.13 -3.03 4.87
CA LEU A 92 -5.89 -3.57 5.42
C LEU A 92 -5.19 -2.49 6.23
N THR A 93 -4.82 -2.81 7.46
CA THR A 93 -4.00 -1.95 8.32
C THR A 93 -2.67 -2.63 8.63
N ALA A 94 -1.57 -1.96 8.28
CA ALA A 94 -0.23 -2.33 8.72
C ALA A 94 0.18 -1.39 9.86
N GLU A 95 0.35 -1.93 11.06
CA GLU A 95 0.89 -1.20 12.21
C GLU A 95 2.40 -1.35 12.25
N PHE A 96 3.13 -0.33 12.69
CA PHE A 96 4.59 -0.36 12.77
C PHE A 96 5.11 0.64 13.80
N THR A 97 6.38 0.50 14.18
CA THR A 97 7.10 1.57 14.89
C THR A 97 7.50 2.67 13.90
N ASP A 98 7.73 3.91 14.36
CA ASP A 98 7.95 5.08 13.49
C ASP A 98 9.21 5.04 12.61
N GLN A 99 9.89 3.89 12.57
CA GLN A 99 11.06 3.66 11.74
C GLN A 99 10.73 4.00 10.28
N ASN A 100 11.48 4.95 9.73
CA ASN A 100 11.38 5.40 8.34
C ASN A 100 10.05 6.10 7.95
N ILE A 101 9.27 6.62 8.90
CA ILE A 101 8.01 7.31 8.61
C ILE A 101 8.17 8.50 7.64
N ALA A 102 9.29 9.23 7.72
CA ALA A 102 9.56 10.34 6.82
C ALA A 102 9.73 9.88 5.35
N LEU A 103 10.48 8.81 5.14
CA LEU A 103 10.70 8.22 3.81
C LEU A 103 9.41 7.60 3.27
N LEU A 104 8.67 6.87 4.11
CA LEU A 104 7.36 6.33 3.74
C LEU A 104 6.40 7.45 3.32
N THR A 105 6.35 8.55 4.09
CA THR A 105 5.53 9.72 3.76
C THR A 105 5.90 10.31 2.41
N GLU A 106 7.20 10.44 2.11
CA GLU A 106 7.67 10.94 0.81
C GLU A 106 7.21 10.03 -0.34
N TYR A 107 7.38 8.72 -0.21
CA TYR A 107 7.00 7.76 -1.25
C TYR A 107 5.49 7.69 -1.45
N ILE A 108 4.70 7.67 -0.37
CA ILE A 108 3.24 7.71 -0.47
C ILE A 108 2.79 8.98 -1.19
N LYS A 109 3.35 10.15 -0.86
CA LYS A 109 3.02 11.40 -1.57
C LYS A 109 3.34 11.33 -3.06
N LYS A 110 4.48 10.72 -3.44
CA LYS A 110 4.87 10.55 -4.85
C LYS A 110 3.99 9.55 -5.59
N ILE A 111 3.72 8.39 -4.99
CA ILE A 111 2.86 7.35 -5.58
C ILE A 111 1.47 7.91 -5.86
N PHE A 112 0.87 8.61 -4.91
CA PHE A 112 -0.52 9.08 -5.05
C PHE A 112 -0.64 10.51 -5.63
N LEU A 113 0.46 11.10 -6.10
CA LEU A 113 0.44 12.43 -6.73
C LEU A 113 -0.53 12.45 -7.91
N ASP A 114 -1.48 13.37 -7.89
CA ASP A 114 -2.52 13.56 -8.92
C ASP A 114 -3.49 12.35 -9.10
N SER A 115 -3.46 11.36 -8.20
CA SER A 115 -4.40 10.24 -8.22
C SER A 115 -5.78 10.63 -7.66
N SER A 116 -6.80 9.84 -7.97
CA SER A 116 -8.15 9.98 -7.39
C SER A 116 -8.26 9.42 -5.97
N VAL A 117 -7.18 8.85 -5.42
CA VAL A 117 -7.21 8.21 -4.10
C VAL A 117 -7.33 9.27 -3.01
N ASN A 118 -8.26 9.09 -2.07
CA ASN A 118 -8.35 9.99 -0.94
C ASN A 118 -7.20 9.72 0.03
N LEU A 119 -6.22 10.61 0.01
CA LEU A 119 -5.01 10.52 0.83
C LEU A 119 -5.14 11.38 2.09
N SER A 120 -4.99 10.76 3.27
CA SER A 120 -4.92 11.44 4.56
C SER A 120 -3.62 11.09 5.27
N ILE A 121 -2.83 12.10 5.61
CA ILE A 121 -1.52 11.95 6.27
C ILE A 121 -1.52 12.74 7.58
N ASP A 122 -1.30 12.04 8.70
CA ASP A 122 -1.24 12.58 10.06
C ASP A 122 -0.05 11.94 10.81
N VAL A 123 1.17 12.44 10.52
CA VAL A 123 2.46 11.87 10.94
C VAL A 123 3.22 12.79 11.91
#